data_AF-A0A972PJS9-F1
#
_entry.id   AF-A0A972PJS9-F1
#
_cell.length_a   1.000
_cell.length_b   1.000
_cell.length_c   1.000
_cell.angle_alpha   90.00
_cell.angle_beta   90.00
_cell.angle_gamma   90.00
#
_symmetry.space_group_name_H-M   'P 1'
#
loop_
_entity.id
_entity.type
_entity.pdbx_description
1 polymer ?
#
loop_
_entity_poly.entity_id
_entity_poly.type
_entity_poly.pdbx_seq_one_letter_code
_entity_poly.pdbx_strand_id
1 'polypeptide(L)'
;MVTERVNFSSEGIAISGLFFLPEERPAEKLPCVILVHGFSNSKDEFGGFPNLAAKLNEKRISALSFDFRGCGESGSKPGWMLCSREWPIDLRNAITYTVARPEIDPERIALLGLSMGGSTVTYVGAFEDRVKTIVSLAAVADGKKWLQQIWIEQKGLLAWKQFLTEIEIAQKIKNEPNEMLTCHLADMLARDEDDRSTMEEWHRVFPYYILKVPLASVESVLNFRPINVVNQSKCPILFIHGREDTLVPCQHSRLLFEKAQPPKEYFEVPDAGHDLLIGNCKEEVQKMILDWFQKWL
;
A
#
# COMPACT_ATOMS: atom_id res chain seq x y z
N MET A 1 21.94 1.23 11.32
CA MET A 1 21.15 0.28 10.51
C MET A 1 21.87 0.07 9.19
N VAL A 2 21.90 -1.15 8.66
CA VAL A 2 22.44 -1.45 7.32
C VAL A 2 21.28 -1.59 6.34
N THR A 3 21.39 -0.94 5.18
CA THR A 3 20.42 -1.07 4.08
C THR A 3 21.04 -1.82 2.92
N GLU A 4 20.46 -2.96 2.58
CA GLU A 4 20.85 -3.82 1.44
C GLU A 4 19.86 -3.61 0.29
N ARG A 5 20.35 -3.28 -0.91
CA ARG A 5 19.53 -3.34 -2.12
C ARG A 5 19.35 -4.79 -2.52
N VAL A 6 18.10 -5.22 -2.69
CA VAL A 6 17.74 -6.59 -3.01
C VAL A 6 16.87 -6.64 -4.26
N ASN A 7 16.93 -7.78 -4.96
CA ASN A 7 16.01 -8.07 -6.05
C ASN A 7 15.49 -9.51 -5.89
N PHE A 8 14.21 -9.70 -6.16
CA PHE A 8 13.60 -11.03 -6.23
C PHE A 8 12.68 -11.13 -7.45
N SER A 9 12.35 -12.36 -7.86
CA SER A 9 11.46 -12.59 -9.00
C SER A 9 10.02 -12.75 -8.55
N SER A 10 9.09 -12.15 -9.29
CA SER A 10 7.65 -12.38 -9.18
C SER A 10 7.10 -12.66 -10.58
N GLU A 11 6.76 -13.92 -10.85
CA GLU A 11 6.30 -14.39 -12.18
C GLU A 11 7.25 -13.98 -13.33
N GLY A 12 8.56 -14.00 -13.09
CA GLY A 12 9.58 -13.60 -14.06
C GLY A 12 9.84 -12.09 -14.13
N ILE A 13 9.08 -11.26 -13.42
CA ILE A 13 9.35 -9.83 -13.25
C ILE A 13 10.36 -9.63 -12.12
N ALA A 14 11.39 -8.81 -12.35
CA ALA A 14 12.31 -8.40 -11.29
C ALA A 14 11.65 -7.36 -10.39
N ILE A 15 11.64 -7.62 -9.09
CA ILE A 15 11.11 -6.74 -8.06
C ILE A 15 12.26 -6.17 -7.24
N SER A 16 12.41 -4.85 -7.25
CA SER A 16 13.45 -4.12 -6.51
C SER A 16 13.00 -3.81 -5.09
N GLY A 17 13.89 -4.02 -4.12
CA GLY A 17 13.63 -3.76 -2.72
C GLY A 17 14.83 -3.24 -1.94
N LEU A 18 14.54 -2.78 -0.71
CA LEU A 18 15.49 -2.40 0.31
C LEU A 18 15.26 -3.27 1.54
N PHE A 19 16.28 -4.00 1.95
CA PHE A 19 16.26 -4.80 3.17
C PHE A 19 17.03 -4.05 4.26
N PHE A 20 16.36 -3.80 5.38
CA PHE A 20 16.87 -3.04 6.51
C PHE A 20 17.20 -3.98 7.66
N LEU A 21 18.49 -4.08 7.97
CA LEU A 21 19.04 -4.96 9.01
C LEU A 21 19.69 -4.15 10.15
N PRO A 22 19.72 -4.68 11.37
CA PRO A 22 20.52 -4.09 12.44
C PRO A 22 22.00 -4.10 12.06
N GLU A 23 22.77 -3.10 12.53
CA GLU A 23 24.22 -3.04 12.28
C GLU A 23 24.95 -4.25 12.84
N GLU A 24 24.64 -4.59 14.09
CA GLU A 24 25.11 -5.81 14.72
C GLU A 24 24.14 -6.94 14.39
N ARG A 25 24.60 -7.90 13.58
CA ARG A 25 23.82 -9.09 13.24
C ARG A 25 23.74 -10.01 14.47
N PRO A 26 22.56 -10.23 15.06
CA PRO A 26 22.45 -11.12 16.20
C PRO A 26 22.69 -12.57 15.77
N ALA A 27 23.03 -13.42 16.75
CA ALA A 27 23.12 -14.86 16.54
C ALA A 27 21.73 -15.50 16.32
N GLU A 28 20.68 -14.89 16.87
CA GLU A 28 19.29 -15.31 16.70
C GLU A 28 18.71 -14.73 15.40
N LYS A 29 17.80 -15.49 14.79
CA LYS A 29 17.03 -15.01 13.65
C LYS A 29 16.11 -13.85 14.04
N LEU A 30 15.92 -12.92 13.13
CA LEU A 30 15.18 -11.68 13.32
C LEU A 30 13.72 -11.83 12.90
N PRO A 31 12.77 -11.19 13.62
CA PRO A 31 11.46 -10.91 13.06
C PRO A 31 11.59 -9.93 11.89
N CYS A 32 10.63 -9.95 10.97
CA CYS A 32 10.63 -9.07 9.80
C CYS A 32 9.26 -8.45 9.52
N VAL A 33 9.24 -7.13 9.28
CA VAL A 33 8.06 -6.41 8.78
C VAL A 33 8.25 -6.08 7.30
N ILE A 34 7.32 -6.51 6.46
CA ILE A 34 7.30 -6.10 5.04
C ILE A 34 6.42 -4.84 4.91
N LEU A 35 7.04 -3.74 4.48
CA LEU A 35 6.46 -2.42 4.29
C LEU A 35 5.97 -2.26 2.84
N VAL A 36 4.68 -1.99 2.68
CA VAL A 36 3.97 -2.05 1.40
C VAL A 36 3.41 -0.67 1.01
N HIS A 37 3.93 -0.12 -0.08
CA HIS A 37 3.68 1.27 -0.48
C HIS A 37 2.27 1.50 -1.05
N GLY A 38 1.88 2.77 -1.08
CA GLY A 38 0.60 3.24 -1.62
C GLY A 38 0.52 3.22 -3.15
N PHE A 39 -0.65 3.53 -3.69
CA PHE A 39 -0.82 3.63 -5.14
C PHE A 39 0.05 4.74 -5.70
N SER A 40 0.74 4.48 -6.82
CA SER A 40 1.65 5.43 -7.47
C SER A 40 2.95 5.75 -6.74
N ASN A 41 3.19 5.18 -5.56
CA ASN A 41 4.39 5.42 -4.78
C ASN A 41 5.49 4.36 -5.03
N SER A 42 6.50 4.34 -4.18
CA SER A 42 7.65 3.44 -4.21
C SER A 42 7.98 2.90 -2.82
N LYS A 43 8.96 2.00 -2.75
CA LYS A 43 9.56 1.44 -1.54
C LYS A 43 10.14 2.46 -0.56
N ASP A 44 10.22 3.73 -0.96
CA ASP A 44 10.62 4.85 -0.11
C ASP A 44 9.42 5.45 0.67
N GLU A 45 8.24 5.51 0.05
CA GLU A 45 7.02 6.14 0.58
C GLU A 45 7.30 7.53 1.18
N PHE A 46 7.87 8.43 0.38
CA PHE A 46 8.29 9.78 0.77
C PHE A 46 9.26 9.82 1.97
N GLY A 47 10.13 8.80 2.10
CA GLY A 47 11.04 8.61 3.23
C GLY A 47 10.39 8.04 4.49
N GLY A 48 9.07 7.83 4.51
CA GLY A 48 8.33 7.27 5.64
C GLY A 48 8.76 5.85 5.98
N PHE A 49 9.02 5.01 4.97
CA PHE A 49 9.44 3.62 5.18
C PHE A 49 10.87 3.48 5.69
N PRO A 50 11.90 4.14 5.12
CA PRO A 50 13.24 4.14 5.72
C PRO A 50 13.25 4.67 7.16
N ASN A 51 12.44 5.69 7.47
CA ASN A 51 12.35 6.23 8.83
C ASN A 51 11.74 5.22 9.81
N LEU A 52 10.61 4.60 9.44
CA LEU A 52 9.99 3.55 10.25
C LEU A 52 10.90 2.32 10.38
N ALA A 53 11.58 1.91 9.31
CA ALA A 53 12.53 0.81 9.33
C ALA A 53 13.69 1.05 10.32
N ALA A 54 14.19 2.29 10.42
CA ALA A 54 15.19 2.64 11.43
C ALA A 54 14.66 2.42 12.85
N LYS A 55 13.41 2.80 13.13
CA LYS A 55 12.75 2.60 14.43
C LYS A 55 12.47 1.12 14.75
N LEU A 56 12.10 0.33 13.75
CA LEU A 56 11.98 -1.12 13.90
C LEU A 56 13.33 -1.76 14.24
N ASN A 57 14.41 -1.31 13.59
CA ASN A 57 15.76 -1.81 13.84
C ASN A 57 16.27 -1.49 15.25
N GLU A 58 15.89 -0.35 15.84
CA GLU A 58 16.15 -0.04 17.27
C GLU A 58 15.53 -1.10 18.21
N LYS A 59 14.47 -1.79 17.77
CA LYS A 59 13.81 -2.90 18.47
C LYS A 59 14.26 -4.29 18.00
N ARG A 60 15.32 -4.37 17.19
CA ARG A 60 15.82 -5.61 16.55
C ARG A 60 14.75 -6.29 15.68
N ILE A 61 13.93 -5.49 15.00
CA ILE A 61 13.00 -5.95 13.99
C ILE A 61 13.55 -5.52 12.62
N SER A 62 13.78 -6.49 11.74
CA SER A 62 14.20 -6.20 10.37
C SER A 62 13.01 -5.73 9.53
N ALA A 63 13.29 -5.07 8.40
CA ALA A 63 12.24 -4.67 7.49
C ALA A 63 12.62 -4.89 6.02
N LEU A 64 11.63 -5.17 5.19
CA LEU A 64 11.74 -5.13 3.73
C LEU A 64 10.75 -4.09 3.21
N SER A 65 11.20 -3.12 2.42
CA SER A 65 10.32 -2.38 1.51
C SER A 65 10.66 -2.73 0.07
N PHE A 66 9.66 -2.75 -0.82
CA PHE A 66 9.87 -3.11 -2.22
C PHE A 66 8.92 -2.33 -3.12
N ASP A 67 9.32 -2.13 -4.38
CA ASP A 67 8.47 -1.51 -5.40
C ASP A 67 7.58 -2.59 -6.02
N PHE A 68 6.28 -2.41 -6.08
CA PHE A 68 5.44 -3.26 -6.91
C PHE A 68 5.85 -3.19 -8.39
N ARG A 69 5.54 -4.23 -9.17
CA ARG A 69 5.73 -4.15 -10.63
C ARG A 69 5.05 -2.89 -11.19
N GLY A 70 5.74 -2.23 -12.12
CA GLY A 70 5.30 -0.96 -12.72
C GLY A 70 5.56 0.29 -11.86
N CYS A 71 6.16 0.14 -10.68
CA CYS A 71 6.54 1.22 -9.77
C CYS A 71 8.06 1.27 -9.58
N GLY A 72 8.57 2.47 -9.29
CA GLY A 72 9.98 2.68 -8.92
C GLY A 72 10.98 2.00 -9.85
N GLU A 73 11.78 1.10 -9.28
CA GLU A 73 12.85 0.36 -9.98
C GLU A 73 12.44 -1.07 -10.35
N SER A 74 11.21 -1.49 -10.07
CA SER A 74 10.69 -2.81 -10.44
C SER A 74 10.30 -2.88 -11.91
N GLY A 75 10.36 -4.09 -12.48
CA GLY A 75 10.02 -4.32 -13.88
C GLY A 75 8.53 -4.08 -14.21
N SER A 76 8.18 -4.29 -15.48
CA SER A 76 6.93 -3.86 -16.12
C SER A 76 6.93 -2.40 -16.60
N LYS A 77 5.90 -2.02 -17.35
CA LYS A 77 5.74 -0.66 -17.87
C LYS A 77 5.43 0.29 -16.70
N PRO A 78 6.00 1.51 -16.66
CA PRO A 78 5.66 2.49 -15.65
C PRO A 78 4.15 2.72 -15.54
N GLY A 79 3.64 2.73 -14.32
CA GLY A 79 2.23 2.90 -14.03
C GLY A 79 1.38 1.64 -14.17
N TRP A 80 1.93 0.49 -14.62
CA TRP A 80 1.22 -0.80 -14.69
C TRP A 80 0.94 -1.37 -13.29
N MET A 81 -0.01 -0.77 -12.59
CA MET A 81 -0.31 -1.02 -11.18
C MET A 81 -1.63 -1.79 -11.03
N LEU A 82 -1.60 -3.09 -11.32
CA LEU A 82 -2.80 -3.94 -11.21
C LEU A 82 -3.00 -4.45 -9.78
N CYS A 83 -3.39 -3.54 -8.87
CA CYS A 83 -3.56 -3.82 -7.44
C CYS A 83 -4.53 -4.96 -7.06
N SER A 84 -5.55 -5.25 -7.89
CA SER A 84 -6.53 -6.32 -7.63
C SER A 84 -6.10 -7.69 -8.16
N ARG A 85 -5.01 -7.76 -8.93
CA ARG A 85 -4.58 -8.96 -9.65
C ARG A 85 -3.13 -9.31 -9.38
N GLU A 86 -2.21 -8.39 -9.65
CA GLU A 86 -0.79 -8.67 -9.70
C GLU A 86 -0.06 -8.27 -8.40
N TRP A 87 -0.46 -7.17 -7.75
CA TRP A 87 0.17 -6.77 -6.48
C TRP A 87 0.02 -7.81 -5.36
N PRO A 88 -1.11 -8.53 -5.20
CA PRO A 88 -1.19 -9.63 -4.24
C PRO A 88 -0.17 -10.75 -4.52
N ILE A 89 0.16 -10.98 -5.78
CA ILE A 89 1.16 -11.98 -6.19
C ILE A 89 2.57 -11.48 -5.83
N ASP A 90 2.88 -10.23 -6.15
CA ASP A 90 4.16 -9.59 -5.79
C ASP A 90 4.39 -9.60 -4.27
N LEU A 91 3.38 -9.27 -3.48
CA LEU A 91 3.48 -9.31 -2.01
C LEU A 91 3.71 -10.73 -1.49
N ARG A 92 3.02 -11.75 -2.04
CA ARG A 92 3.26 -13.16 -1.64
C ARG A 92 4.66 -13.65 -2.04
N ASN A 93 5.21 -13.15 -3.15
CA ASN A 93 6.59 -13.44 -3.54
C ASN A 93 7.60 -12.68 -2.67
N ALA A 94 7.30 -11.45 -2.25
CA ALA A 94 8.10 -10.72 -1.26
C ALA A 94 8.14 -11.48 0.08
N ILE A 95 6.99 -12.00 0.55
CA ILE A 95 6.92 -12.85 1.76
C ILE A 95 7.78 -14.10 1.59
N THR A 96 7.68 -14.77 0.44
CA THR A 96 8.47 -15.97 0.14
C THR A 96 9.96 -15.68 0.12
N TYR A 97 10.38 -14.58 -0.49
CA TYR A 97 11.75 -14.11 -0.49
C TYR A 97 12.26 -13.85 0.94
N THR A 98 11.49 -13.09 1.73
CA THR A 98 11.83 -12.76 3.12
C THR A 98 11.98 -14.00 4.00
N VAL A 99 11.03 -14.93 3.92
CA VAL A 99 11.03 -16.20 4.69
C VAL A 99 12.22 -17.09 4.33
N ALA A 100 12.72 -17.02 3.10
CA ALA A 100 13.87 -17.81 2.65
C ALA A 100 15.21 -17.24 3.12
N ARG A 101 15.24 -16.01 3.66
CA ARG A 101 16.50 -15.40 4.09
C ARG A 101 17.05 -16.05 5.37
N PRO A 102 18.37 -16.28 5.47
CA PRO A 102 18.96 -17.00 6.59
C PRO A 102 18.89 -16.22 7.90
N GLU A 103 18.83 -14.88 7.84
CA GLU A 103 18.77 -14.02 9.03
C GLU A 103 17.34 -13.91 9.59
N ILE A 104 16.33 -14.34 8.84
CA ILE A 104 14.92 -14.13 9.19
C ILE A 104 14.32 -15.38 9.82
N ASP A 105 13.53 -15.14 10.85
CA ASP A 105 12.68 -16.13 11.49
C ASP A 105 11.37 -16.28 10.69
N PRO A 106 11.15 -17.43 10.03
CA PRO A 106 9.97 -17.63 9.20
C PRO A 106 8.66 -17.62 10.00
N GLU A 107 8.73 -17.80 11.33
CA GLU A 107 7.57 -17.77 12.21
C GLU A 107 7.28 -16.37 12.76
N ARG A 108 8.03 -15.34 12.36
CA ARG A 108 7.82 -13.95 12.82
C ARG A 108 7.84 -12.95 11.66
N ILE A 109 6.87 -13.11 10.76
CA ILE A 109 6.64 -12.23 9.62
C ILE A 109 5.40 -11.36 9.87
N ALA A 110 5.54 -10.05 9.72
CA ALA A 110 4.45 -9.09 9.77
C ALA A 110 4.35 -8.30 8.46
N LEU A 111 3.15 -7.75 8.22
CA LEU A 111 2.92 -6.83 7.12
C LEU A 111 2.51 -5.46 7.65
N LEU A 112 2.99 -4.41 6.99
CA LEU A 112 2.47 -3.06 7.16
C LEU A 112 2.23 -2.45 5.79
N GLY A 113 1.07 -1.85 5.58
CA GLY A 113 0.77 -1.17 4.33
C GLY A 113 0.10 0.18 4.55
N LEU A 114 0.42 1.15 3.68
CA LEU A 114 -0.23 2.46 3.62
C LEU A 114 -1.13 2.56 2.40
N SER A 115 -2.33 3.13 2.57
CA SER A 115 -3.26 3.41 1.46
C SER A 115 -3.63 2.12 0.70
N MET A 116 -3.45 2.08 -0.62
CA MET A 116 -3.58 0.86 -1.43
C MET A 116 -2.65 -0.28 -0.97
N GLY A 117 -1.51 0.03 -0.36
CA GLY A 117 -0.66 -0.95 0.31
C GLY A 117 -1.34 -1.54 1.55
N GLY A 118 -2.05 -0.72 2.33
CA GLY A 118 -2.90 -1.13 3.45
C GLY A 118 -4.02 -2.08 2.99
N SER A 119 -4.67 -1.74 1.87
CA SER A 119 -5.62 -2.61 1.19
C SER A 119 -5.00 -3.95 0.77
N THR A 120 -3.78 -3.91 0.24
CA THR A 120 -3.07 -5.09 -0.27
C THR A 120 -2.64 -6.04 0.85
N VAL A 121 -2.07 -5.53 1.94
CA VAL A 121 -1.72 -6.36 3.11
C VAL A 121 -2.96 -6.95 3.77
N THR A 122 -4.06 -6.19 3.84
CA THR A 122 -5.34 -6.69 4.35
C THR A 122 -5.90 -7.81 3.49
N TYR A 123 -5.83 -7.67 2.16
CA TYR A 123 -6.31 -8.69 1.22
C TYR A 123 -5.44 -9.95 1.24
N VAL A 124 -4.11 -9.80 1.18
CA VAL A 124 -3.19 -10.96 1.17
C VAL A 124 -3.19 -11.68 2.52
N GLY A 125 -3.23 -10.92 3.62
CA GLY A 125 -3.27 -11.48 4.97
C GLY A 125 -4.47 -12.39 5.26
N ALA A 126 -5.57 -12.19 4.53
CA ALA A 126 -6.72 -13.09 4.59
C ALA A 126 -6.41 -14.53 4.15
N PHE A 127 -5.32 -14.75 3.42
CA PHE A 127 -4.96 -16.03 2.78
C PHE A 127 -3.50 -16.43 2.99
N GLU A 128 -2.78 -15.79 3.90
CA GLU A 128 -1.34 -15.99 4.08
C GLU A 128 -0.98 -16.38 5.52
N ASP A 129 -0.96 -17.69 5.79
CA ASP A 129 -0.71 -18.26 7.12
C ASP A 129 0.71 -17.99 7.67
N ARG A 130 1.66 -17.59 6.81
CA ARG A 130 3.02 -17.18 7.23
C ARG A 130 3.02 -15.82 7.94
N VAL A 131 2.01 -14.98 7.70
CA VAL A 131 1.90 -13.65 8.31
C VAL A 131 1.28 -13.76 9.69
N LYS A 132 1.96 -13.24 10.70
CA LYS A 132 1.58 -13.34 12.12
C LYS A 132 0.82 -12.13 12.62
N THR A 133 0.97 -10.98 11.98
CA THR A 133 0.22 -9.76 12.33
C THR A 133 0.28 -8.73 11.20
N ILE A 134 -0.72 -7.85 11.14
CA ILE A 134 -0.86 -6.83 10.11
C ILE A 134 -1.08 -5.47 10.75
N VAL A 135 -0.46 -4.44 10.18
CA VAL A 135 -0.85 -3.03 10.37
C VAL A 135 -1.35 -2.46 9.04
N SER A 136 -2.58 -1.97 9.03
CA SER A 136 -3.24 -1.37 7.87
C SER A 136 -3.45 0.11 8.10
N LEU A 137 -2.69 0.95 7.40
CA LEU A 137 -2.76 2.40 7.49
C LEU A 137 -3.59 2.98 6.34
N ALA A 138 -4.56 3.84 6.65
CA ALA A 138 -5.37 4.59 5.67
C ALA A 138 -5.94 3.76 4.50
N ALA A 139 -6.36 2.52 4.76
CA ALA A 139 -6.67 1.56 3.70
C ALA A 139 -8.01 1.82 3.02
N VAL A 140 -8.06 1.51 1.71
CA VAL A 140 -9.29 1.48 0.91
C VAL A 140 -9.99 0.14 1.08
N ALA A 141 -11.24 0.15 1.55
CA ALA A 141 -12.02 -1.08 1.76
C ALA A 141 -12.60 -1.68 0.47
N ASP A 142 -13.08 -0.80 -0.42
CA ASP A 142 -13.70 -1.14 -1.71
C ASP A 142 -13.38 0.02 -2.67
N GLY A 143 -12.59 -0.26 -3.70
CA GLY A 143 -12.08 0.77 -4.59
C GLY A 143 -13.15 1.46 -5.44
N LYS A 144 -14.24 0.74 -5.81
CA LYS A 144 -15.35 1.38 -6.54
C LYS A 144 -16.13 2.30 -5.64
N LYS A 145 -16.45 1.88 -4.41
CA LYS A 145 -17.17 2.74 -3.45
C LYS A 145 -16.35 3.96 -3.07
N TRP A 146 -15.05 3.80 -2.88
CA TRP A 146 -14.13 4.89 -2.60
C TRP A 146 -14.12 5.93 -3.71
N LEU A 147 -13.81 5.53 -4.95
CA LEU A 147 -13.77 6.45 -6.07
C LEU A 147 -15.14 7.07 -6.35
N GLN A 148 -16.22 6.29 -6.23
CA GLN A 148 -17.57 6.82 -6.35
C GLN A 148 -17.85 7.91 -5.31
N GLN A 149 -17.46 7.69 -4.04
CA GLN A 149 -17.70 8.63 -2.97
C GLN A 149 -16.99 9.96 -3.25
N ILE A 150 -15.67 9.94 -3.45
CA ILE A 150 -14.90 11.18 -3.67
C ILE A 150 -15.37 11.90 -4.94
N TRP A 151 -15.71 11.17 -6.01
CA TRP A 151 -16.20 11.77 -7.25
C TRP A 151 -17.58 12.39 -7.11
N ILE A 152 -18.52 11.74 -6.42
CA ILE A 152 -19.86 12.29 -6.24
C ILE A 152 -19.81 13.54 -5.35
N GLU A 153 -19.02 13.50 -4.28
CA GLU A 153 -18.86 14.63 -3.36
C GLU A 153 -18.23 15.86 -4.06
N GLN A 154 -17.29 15.64 -4.99
CA GLN A 154 -16.51 16.72 -5.61
C GLN A 154 -17.03 17.16 -6.98
N LYS A 155 -17.42 16.20 -7.83
CA LYS A 155 -17.70 16.38 -9.26
C LYS A 155 -19.15 16.03 -9.64
N GLY A 156 -19.88 15.38 -8.74
CA GLY A 156 -21.28 14.98 -8.93
C GLY A 156 -21.47 13.65 -9.68
N LEU A 157 -22.69 13.11 -9.58
CA LEU A 157 -23.05 11.78 -10.12
C LEU A 157 -22.90 11.66 -11.63
N LEU A 158 -23.13 12.74 -12.38
CA LEU A 158 -23.02 12.71 -13.84
C LEU A 158 -21.56 12.54 -14.28
N ALA A 159 -20.62 13.28 -13.67
CA ALA A 159 -19.20 13.16 -13.94
C ALA A 159 -18.69 11.75 -13.64
N TRP A 160 -19.12 11.16 -12.52
CA TRP A 160 -18.80 9.76 -12.20
C TRP A 160 -19.28 8.78 -13.28
N LYS A 161 -20.52 8.91 -13.77
CA LYS A 161 -21.06 8.06 -14.84
C LYS A 161 -20.31 8.24 -16.16
N GLN A 162 -19.95 9.48 -16.50
CA GLN A 162 -19.16 9.80 -17.69
C GLN A 162 -17.78 9.15 -17.62
N PHE A 163 -17.08 9.30 -16.51
CA PHE A 163 -15.77 8.68 -16.29
C PHE A 163 -15.80 7.15 -16.43
N LEU A 164 -16.79 6.47 -15.82
CA LEU A 164 -16.95 5.03 -16.00
C LEU A 164 -17.22 4.65 -17.47
N THR A 165 -18.04 5.44 -18.17
CA THR A 165 -18.34 5.22 -19.59
C THR A 165 -17.10 5.40 -20.46
N GLU A 166 -16.27 6.40 -20.18
CA GLU A 166 -15.01 6.64 -20.88
C GLU A 166 -14.04 5.46 -20.69
N ILE A 167 -13.91 4.93 -19.47
CA ILE A 167 -13.11 3.73 -19.20
C ILE A 167 -13.62 2.54 -20.01
N GLU A 168 -14.94 2.28 -19.99
CA GLU A 168 -15.55 1.16 -20.73
C GLU A 168 -15.38 1.29 -22.25
N ILE A 169 -15.55 2.49 -22.80
CA ILE A 169 -15.37 2.78 -24.23
C ILE A 169 -13.90 2.59 -24.61
N ALA A 170 -12.99 3.17 -23.83
CA ALA A 170 -11.55 3.06 -24.03
C ALA A 170 -11.06 1.60 -24.06
N GLN A 171 -11.66 0.73 -23.24
CA GLN A 171 -11.38 -0.70 -23.25
C GLN A 171 -11.91 -1.40 -24.51
N LYS A 172 -13.09 -1.02 -25.00
CA LYS A 172 -13.71 -1.62 -26.21
C LYS A 172 -13.03 -1.18 -27.51
N ILE A 173 -12.48 0.03 -27.56
CA ILE A 173 -11.77 0.57 -28.73
C ILE A 173 -10.41 -0.11 -28.95
N LYS A 174 -9.92 -0.88 -27.98
CA LYS A 174 -8.60 -1.54 -27.95
C LYS A 174 -8.41 -2.71 -28.95
N ASN A 175 -8.94 -2.56 -30.16
CA ASN A 175 -8.64 -3.35 -31.35
C ASN A 175 -7.36 -2.90 -32.08
N GLU A 176 -6.63 -1.89 -31.57
CA GLU A 176 -5.32 -1.47 -32.10
C GLU A 176 -4.20 -1.79 -31.08
N PRO A 177 -3.24 -2.68 -31.39
CA PRO A 177 -2.41 -3.36 -30.39
C PRO A 177 -1.33 -2.52 -29.69
N ASN A 178 -1.13 -1.25 -30.04
CA ASN A 178 0.08 -0.51 -29.64
C ASN A 178 -0.11 0.76 -28.77
N GLU A 179 -1.33 1.30 -28.61
CA GLU A 179 -1.52 2.50 -27.77
C GLU A 179 -2.32 2.18 -26.51
N MET A 180 -1.64 2.25 -25.36
CA MET A 180 -2.27 2.04 -24.07
C MET A 180 -2.89 3.35 -23.61
N LEU A 181 -4.22 3.41 -23.58
CA LEU A 181 -4.91 4.57 -23.03
C LEU A 181 -4.55 4.75 -21.55
N THR A 182 -4.24 5.99 -21.20
CA THR A 182 -3.83 6.40 -19.85
C THR A 182 -4.77 7.46 -19.29
N CYS A 183 -4.85 7.52 -17.96
CA CYS A 183 -5.49 8.57 -17.19
C CYS A 183 -4.40 9.32 -16.39
N HIS A 184 -4.55 10.64 -16.24
CA HIS A 184 -3.73 11.37 -15.31
C HIS A 184 -4.19 11.08 -13.88
N LEU A 185 -3.27 10.83 -12.94
CA LEU A 185 -3.61 10.49 -11.55
C LEU A 185 -4.47 11.59 -10.90
N ALA A 186 -4.17 12.85 -11.20
CA ALA A 186 -4.99 13.98 -10.75
C ALA A 186 -6.42 13.98 -11.35
N ASP A 187 -6.62 13.50 -12.58
CA ASP A 187 -7.98 13.37 -13.12
C ASP A 187 -8.80 12.36 -12.30
N MET A 188 -8.11 11.32 -11.83
CA MET A 188 -8.67 10.23 -11.04
C MET A 188 -8.92 10.63 -9.57
N LEU A 189 -8.00 11.37 -8.94
CA LEU A 189 -7.96 11.53 -7.48
C LEU A 189 -8.00 12.97 -6.97
N ALA A 190 -7.59 13.97 -7.77
CA ALA A 190 -7.54 15.34 -7.28
C ALA A 190 -8.95 15.92 -7.14
N ARG A 191 -9.15 16.65 -6.03
CA ARG A 191 -10.41 17.29 -5.67
C ARG A 191 -10.57 18.64 -6.35
N ASP A 192 -9.45 19.36 -6.44
CA ASP A 192 -9.34 20.68 -7.01
C ASP A 192 -7.96 20.87 -7.67
N GLU A 193 -7.69 22.10 -8.11
CA GLU A 193 -6.45 22.45 -8.78
C GLU A 193 -5.23 22.51 -7.82
N ASP A 194 -5.47 22.72 -6.52
CA ASP A 194 -4.41 22.73 -5.51
C ASP A 194 -3.89 21.31 -5.26
N ASP A 195 -4.79 20.33 -5.15
CA ASP A 195 -4.42 18.92 -5.10
C ASP A 195 -3.65 18.49 -6.36
N ARG A 196 -4.10 18.90 -7.55
CA ARG A 196 -3.37 18.63 -8.80
C ARG A 196 -1.97 19.21 -8.73
N SER A 197 -1.85 20.48 -8.37
CA SER A 197 -0.56 21.17 -8.27
C SER A 197 0.37 20.49 -7.27
N THR A 198 -0.18 20.00 -6.17
CA THR A 198 0.56 19.22 -5.15
C THR A 198 1.09 17.91 -5.72
N MET A 199 0.27 17.17 -6.48
CA MET A 199 0.69 15.94 -7.14
C MET A 199 1.79 16.18 -8.18
N GLU A 200 1.71 17.27 -8.94
CA GLU A 200 2.75 17.68 -9.91
C GLU A 200 4.07 18.02 -9.21
N GLU A 201 4.01 18.73 -8.08
CA GLU A 201 5.20 19.03 -7.30
C GLU A 201 5.79 17.76 -6.66
N TRP A 202 4.96 16.84 -6.17
CA TRP A 202 5.43 15.54 -5.69
C TRP A 202 6.12 14.75 -6.79
N HIS A 203 5.59 14.72 -8.02
CA HIS A 203 6.27 14.08 -9.14
C HIS A 203 7.63 14.72 -9.46
N ARG A 204 7.72 16.05 -9.36
CA ARG A 204 8.97 16.78 -9.58
C ARG A 204 10.02 16.46 -8.51
N VAL A 205 9.62 16.43 -7.24
CA VAL A 205 10.50 16.16 -6.09
C VAL A 205 10.84 14.67 -5.98
N PHE A 206 9.87 13.82 -6.28
CA PHE A 206 9.95 12.36 -6.22
C PHE A 206 9.62 11.78 -7.61
N PRO A 207 10.61 11.65 -8.51
CA PRO A 207 10.37 11.17 -9.87
C PRO A 207 9.78 9.75 -9.97
N TYR A 208 9.83 8.97 -8.89
CA TYR A 208 9.18 7.67 -8.79
C TYR A 208 7.64 7.76 -8.65
N TYR A 209 7.10 8.94 -8.28
CA TYR A 209 5.67 9.15 -8.10
C TYR A 209 4.99 9.26 -9.46
N ILE A 210 4.10 8.32 -9.81
CA ILE A 210 3.61 8.19 -11.18
C ILE A 210 2.35 9.04 -11.43
N LEU A 211 2.40 9.96 -12.39
CA LEU A 211 1.22 10.76 -12.75
C LEU A 211 0.38 10.19 -13.89
N LYS A 212 0.92 9.28 -14.70
CA LYS A 212 0.21 8.69 -15.84
C LYS A 212 0.02 7.21 -15.61
N VAL A 213 -1.22 6.79 -15.46
CA VAL A 213 -1.58 5.39 -15.19
C VAL A 213 -2.39 4.81 -16.35
N PRO A 214 -2.13 3.57 -16.78
CA PRO A 214 -2.99 2.86 -17.71
C PRO A 214 -4.42 2.75 -17.19
N LEU A 215 -5.41 2.81 -18.08
CA LEU A 215 -6.82 2.60 -17.68
C LEU A 215 -7.06 1.20 -17.10
N ALA A 216 -6.25 0.20 -17.45
CA ALA A 216 -6.28 -1.12 -16.81
C ALA A 216 -5.94 -1.05 -15.31
N SER A 217 -5.07 -0.12 -14.90
CA SER A 217 -4.76 0.12 -13.49
C SER A 217 -5.90 0.81 -12.77
N VAL A 218 -6.60 1.75 -13.43
CA VAL A 218 -7.82 2.37 -12.90
C VAL A 218 -8.92 1.32 -12.71
N GLU A 219 -9.16 0.46 -13.71
CA GLU A 219 -10.07 -0.67 -13.61
C GLU A 219 -9.70 -1.61 -12.46
N SER A 220 -8.41 -1.90 -12.31
CA SER A 220 -7.94 -2.73 -11.21
C SER A 220 -8.28 -2.12 -9.86
N VAL A 221 -8.15 -0.80 -9.68
CA VAL A 221 -8.59 -0.10 -8.47
C VAL A 221 -10.09 -0.27 -8.27
N LEU A 222 -10.91 -0.01 -9.29
CA LEU A 222 -12.37 -0.19 -9.23
C LEU A 222 -12.79 -1.61 -8.82
N ASN A 223 -11.97 -2.61 -9.15
CA ASN A 223 -12.25 -4.01 -8.86
C ASN A 223 -11.68 -4.51 -7.54
N PHE A 224 -10.84 -3.74 -6.85
CA PHE A 224 -10.20 -4.20 -5.63
C PHE A 224 -11.12 -4.07 -4.41
N ARG A 225 -11.36 -5.19 -3.72
CA ARG A 225 -12.31 -5.28 -2.60
C ARG A 225 -11.74 -6.07 -1.41
N PRO A 226 -10.74 -5.55 -0.67
CA PRO A 226 -10.26 -6.15 0.58
C PRO A 226 -11.38 -6.44 1.58
N ILE A 227 -12.43 -5.61 1.60
CA ILE A 227 -13.60 -5.82 2.45
C ILE A 227 -14.26 -7.18 2.24
N ASN A 228 -14.14 -7.81 1.06
CA ASN A 228 -14.77 -9.11 0.81
C ASN A 228 -14.06 -10.27 1.51
N VAL A 229 -12.80 -10.08 1.93
CA VAL A 229 -11.95 -11.17 2.41
C VAL A 229 -11.37 -10.92 3.80
N VAL A 230 -11.38 -9.69 4.31
CA VAL A 230 -10.77 -9.34 5.61
C VAL A 230 -11.25 -10.20 6.79
N ASN A 231 -12.48 -10.69 6.77
CA ASN A 231 -13.03 -11.59 7.80
C ASN A 231 -12.44 -13.01 7.77
N GLN A 232 -11.63 -13.34 6.76
CA GLN A 232 -10.94 -14.62 6.64
C GLN A 232 -9.51 -14.56 7.22
N SER A 233 -9.00 -13.36 7.53
CA SER A 233 -7.71 -13.20 8.21
C SER A 233 -7.73 -13.89 9.56
N LYS A 234 -6.69 -14.70 9.81
CA LYS A 234 -6.49 -15.43 11.06
C LYS A 234 -5.53 -14.71 12.01
N CYS A 235 -4.76 -13.75 11.50
CA CYS A 235 -3.80 -13.00 12.28
C CYS A 235 -4.43 -11.72 12.85
N PRO A 236 -3.92 -11.25 14.00
CA PRO A 236 -4.21 -9.93 14.53
C PRO A 236 -4.06 -8.82 13.48
N ILE A 237 -5.00 -7.87 13.46
CA ILE A 237 -4.91 -6.68 12.59
C ILE A 237 -5.09 -5.40 13.40
N LEU A 238 -4.17 -4.47 13.22
CA LEU A 238 -4.29 -3.09 13.67
C LEU A 238 -4.63 -2.19 12.49
N PHE A 239 -5.72 -1.44 12.60
CA PHE A 239 -6.12 -0.43 11.63
C PHE A 239 -5.85 0.96 12.20
N ILE A 240 -5.13 1.81 11.46
CA ILE A 240 -4.90 3.21 11.82
C ILE A 240 -5.36 4.09 10.66
N HIS A 241 -6.08 5.17 10.95
CA HIS A 241 -6.56 6.10 9.93
C HIS A 241 -6.55 7.54 10.47
N GLY A 242 -6.18 8.52 9.64
CA GLY A 242 -6.35 9.93 9.97
C GLY A 242 -7.83 10.33 9.91
N ARG A 243 -8.33 11.06 10.92
CA ARG A 243 -9.75 11.48 10.94
C ARG A 243 -10.08 12.47 9.83
N GLU A 244 -9.13 13.32 9.48
CA GLU A 244 -9.28 14.40 8.50
C GLU A 244 -8.72 13.97 7.13
N ASP A 245 -8.60 12.66 6.89
CA ASP A 245 -8.18 12.12 5.60
C ASP A 245 -9.22 12.42 4.52
N THR A 246 -8.81 13.30 3.60
CA THR A 246 -9.64 13.75 2.48
C THR A 246 -9.39 12.98 1.19
N LEU A 247 -8.35 12.14 1.15
CA LEU A 247 -8.06 11.28 0.00
C LEU A 247 -8.81 9.95 0.14
N VAL A 248 -8.71 9.31 1.30
CA VAL A 248 -9.44 8.09 1.64
C VAL A 248 -10.23 8.37 2.92
N PRO A 249 -11.56 8.47 2.87
CA PRO A 249 -12.33 8.70 4.08
C PRO A 249 -12.13 7.59 5.13
N CYS A 250 -11.97 7.96 6.40
CA CYS A 250 -11.63 7.03 7.50
C CYS A 250 -12.63 5.88 7.68
N GLN A 251 -13.87 6.06 7.20
CA GLN A 251 -14.91 5.05 7.15
C GLN A 251 -14.44 3.77 6.45
N HIS A 252 -13.51 3.85 5.49
CA HIS A 252 -12.96 2.65 4.85
C HIS A 252 -12.19 1.75 5.84
N SER A 253 -11.28 2.29 6.66
CA SER A 253 -10.64 1.48 7.70
C SER A 253 -11.64 0.98 8.74
N ARG A 254 -12.66 1.79 9.08
CA ARG A 254 -13.71 1.36 10.02
C ARG A 254 -14.52 0.18 9.48
N LEU A 255 -14.90 0.19 8.21
CA LEU A 255 -15.59 -0.93 7.56
C LEU A 255 -14.75 -2.21 7.57
N LEU A 256 -13.44 -2.09 7.30
CA LEU A 256 -12.52 -3.23 7.37
C LEU A 256 -12.41 -3.77 8.79
N PHE A 257 -12.23 -2.88 9.78
CA PHE A 257 -12.19 -3.24 11.19
C PHE A 257 -13.49 -3.94 11.64
N GLU A 258 -14.66 -3.38 11.34
CA GLU A 258 -15.95 -3.97 11.72
C GLU A 258 -16.09 -5.40 11.19
N LYS A 259 -15.65 -5.65 9.95
CA LYS A 259 -15.75 -6.95 9.29
C LYS A 259 -14.64 -7.94 9.67
N ALA A 260 -13.45 -7.49 10.06
CA ALA A 260 -12.34 -8.34 10.49
C ALA A 260 -12.71 -9.23 11.70
N GLN A 261 -12.06 -10.38 11.86
CA GLN A 261 -12.19 -11.19 13.08
C GLN A 261 -11.22 -10.70 14.16
N PRO A 262 -11.55 -10.86 15.46
CA PRO A 262 -10.58 -10.62 16.53
C PRO A 262 -9.43 -11.64 16.46
N PRO A 263 -8.21 -11.29 16.94
CA PRO A 263 -7.86 -10.02 17.58
C PRO A 263 -7.76 -8.85 16.59
N LYS A 264 -8.35 -7.70 16.93
CA LYS A 264 -8.33 -6.51 16.08
C LYS A 264 -8.39 -5.23 16.90
N GLU A 265 -7.68 -4.20 16.46
CA GLU A 265 -7.71 -2.87 17.06
C GLU A 265 -7.89 -1.81 15.96
N TYR A 266 -8.55 -0.70 16.27
CA TYR A 266 -8.77 0.43 15.37
C TYR A 266 -8.45 1.73 16.10
N PHE A 267 -7.60 2.56 15.50
CA PHE A 267 -7.30 3.90 15.99
C PHE A 267 -7.55 4.92 14.88
N GLU A 268 -8.31 5.94 15.24
CA GLU A 268 -8.55 7.10 14.40
C GLU A 268 -7.76 8.26 15.00
N VAL A 269 -6.76 8.74 14.27
CA VAL A 269 -5.83 9.77 14.73
C VAL A 269 -6.49 11.14 14.53
N PRO A 270 -6.80 11.88 15.61
CA PRO A 270 -7.40 13.20 15.49
C PRO A 270 -6.51 14.14 14.68
N ASP A 271 -7.13 14.99 13.86
CA ASP A 271 -6.47 16.07 13.12
C ASP A 271 -5.39 15.62 12.11
N ALA A 272 -5.29 14.32 11.85
CA ALA A 272 -4.38 13.73 10.87
C ALA A 272 -5.08 13.45 9.52
N GLY A 273 -4.34 13.65 8.43
CA GLY A 273 -4.77 13.31 7.08
C GLY A 273 -4.20 11.97 6.60
N HIS A 274 -3.97 11.85 5.29
CA HIS A 274 -3.45 10.63 4.65
C HIS A 274 -1.95 10.39 4.90
N ASP A 275 -1.24 11.40 5.40
CA ASP A 275 0.21 11.47 5.54
C ASP A 275 0.74 10.82 6.83
N LEU A 276 0.16 9.70 7.25
CA LEU A 276 0.36 9.07 8.57
C LEU A 276 1.82 8.73 8.95
N LEU A 277 2.71 8.59 7.97
CA LEU A 277 4.12 8.24 8.20
C LEU A 277 5.10 9.40 8.02
N ILE A 278 4.65 10.54 7.50
CA ILE A 278 5.50 11.69 7.16
C ILE A 278 5.01 13.02 7.74
N GLY A 279 3.71 13.10 8.04
CA GLY A 279 3.03 14.24 8.60
C GLY A 279 3.28 14.47 10.08
N ASN A 280 2.53 15.40 10.65
CA ASN A 280 2.68 15.83 12.04
C ASN A 280 2.37 14.71 13.06
N CYS A 281 1.51 13.75 12.70
CA CYS A 281 1.15 12.63 13.58
C CYS A 281 2.14 11.45 13.54
N LYS A 282 3.20 11.51 12.72
CA LYS A 282 4.07 10.36 12.45
C LYS A 282 4.67 9.72 13.71
N GLU A 283 5.06 10.50 14.70
CA GLU A 283 5.70 9.97 15.91
C GLU A 283 4.71 9.15 16.75
N GLU A 284 3.46 9.62 16.87
CA GLU A 284 2.39 8.91 17.54
C GLU A 284 2.03 7.62 16.79
N VAL A 285 1.84 7.70 15.47
CA VAL A 285 1.52 6.55 14.62
C VAL A 285 2.64 5.50 14.68
N GLN A 286 3.90 5.93 14.59
CA GLN A 286 5.06 5.03 14.70
C GLN A 286 5.11 4.35 16.06
N LYS A 287 4.81 5.07 17.15
CA LYS A 287 4.73 4.46 18.47
C LYS A 287 3.65 3.36 18.51
N MET A 288 2.44 3.62 18.00
CA MET A 288 1.37 2.61 17.94
C MET A 288 1.80 1.37 17.14
N ILE A 289 2.48 1.58 16.00
CA ILE A 289 3.02 0.50 15.16
C ILE A 289 4.02 -0.35 15.94
N LEU A 290 4.98 0.28 16.62
CA LEU A 290 6.02 -0.41 17.38
C LEU A 290 5.43 -1.20 18.55
N ASP A 291 4.51 -0.59 19.31
CA ASP A 291 3.83 -1.23 20.44
C ASP A 291 3.04 -2.46 19.96
N TRP A 292 2.40 -2.37 18.79
CA TRP A 292 1.66 -3.48 18.20
C TRP A 292 2.57 -4.63 17.76
N PHE A 293 3.66 -4.34 17.06
CA PHE A 293 4.60 -5.39 16.66
C PHE A 293 5.31 -6.01 17.86
N GLN A 294 5.65 -5.24 18.89
CA GLN A 294 6.20 -5.81 20.13
C GLN A 294 5.23 -6.80 20.82
N LYS A 295 3.92 -6.61 20.66
CA LYS A 295 2.89 -7.48 21.24
C LYS A 295 2.66 -8.78 20.44
N TRP A 296 2.80 -8.72 19.11
CA TRP A 296 2.32 -9.80 18.23
C TRP A 296 3.39 -10.44 17.34
N LEU A 297 4.60 -9.91 17.32
CA LEU A 297 5.70 -10.35 16.47
C LEU A 297 6.91 -10.79 17.30
#